data_AF-A0A4Y6F692-F1
#
_entry.id   AF-A0A4Y6F692-F1
#
_cell.length_a   1.000
_cell.length_b   1.000
_cell.length_c   1.000
_cell.angle_alpha   90.00
_cell.angle_beta   90.00
_cell.angle_gamma   90.00
#
_symmetry.space_group_name_H-M   'P 1'
#
loop_
_entity.id
_entity.type
_entity.pdbx_description
1 polymer ?
#
loop_
_entity_poly.entity_id
_entity_poly.type
_entity_poly.pdbx_seq_one_letter_code
_entity_poly.pdbx_strand_id
1 'polypeptide(L)'
;MEQKQEIHATVSINNVQYEVIKNFRDGFSEEAFKERYAEILNKYDYIVGDWGYEQLRLRGFFDDSNQRATYDTKISTLTEYLYEYCNFGCAHFVLRKVKK
;
A
#
# COMPACT_ATOMS: atom_id res chain seq x y z
N MET A 1 -24.61 7.60 -2.49
CA MET A 1 -24.34 6.17 -2.21
C MET A 1 -22.86 6.08 -1.88
N GLU A 2 -22.49 6.10 -0.59
CA GLU A 2 -21.09 5.91 -0.19
C GLU A 2 -20.73 4.45 -0.42
N GLN A 3 -19.83 4.19 -1.36
CA GLN A 3 -19.26 2.85 -1.53
C GLN A 3 -18.44 2.56 -0.27
N LYS A 4 -18.90 1.64 0.58
CA LYS A 4 -18.11 1.17 1.72
C LYS A 4 -16.89 0.44 1.16
N GLN A 5 -15.71 1.00 1.39
CA GLN A 5 -14.45 0.33 1.10
C GLN A 5 -14.37 -0.92 1.97
N GLU A 6 -14.26 -2.09 1.36
CA GLU A 6 -14.04 -3.35 2.06
C GLU A 6 -12.66 -3.34 2.73
N ILE A 7 -12.60 -3.72 4.00
CA ILE A 7 -11.36 -3.86 4.75
C ILE A 7 -11.07 -5.36 4.89
N HIS A 8 -9.98 -5.82 4.27
CA HIS A 8 -9.60 -7.24 4.29
C HIS A 8 -8.89 -7.63 5.59
N ALA A 9 -8.11 -6.72 6.18
CA ALA A 9 -7.36 -6.94 7.42
C ALA A 9 -6.90 -5.60 8.03
N THR A 10 -6.40 -5.63 9.27
CA THR A 10 -5.74 -4.50 9.92
C THR A 10 -4.39 -4.92 10.47
N VAL A 11 -3.37 -4.08 10.33
CA VAL A 11 -2.03 -4.33 10.87
C VAL A 11 -1.53 -3.11 11.63
N SER A 12 -0.81 -3.36 12.73
CA SER A 12 -0.16 -2.31 13.52
C SER A 12 1.35 -2.50 13.53
N ILE A 13 2.09 -1.42 13.26
CA ILE A 13 3.55 -1.37 13.31
C ILE A 13 4.00 0.04 13.69
N ASN A 14 4.98 0.14 14.59
CA ASN A 14 5.55 1.41 15.06
C ASN A 14 4.51 2.45 15.50
N ASN A 15 3.51 2.01 16.28
CA ASN A 15 2.38 2.82 16.75
C ASN A 15 1.50 3.43 15.63
N VAL A 16 1.67 2.97 14.39
CA VAL A 16 0.81 3.29 13.26
C VAL A 16 -0.08 2.09 12.96
N GLN A 17 -1.36 2.36 12.70
CA GLN A 17 -2.32 1.36 12.27
C GLN A 17 -2.62 1.55 10.79
N TYR A 18 -2.72 0.43 10.08
CA TYR A 18 -3.06 0.37 8.67
C TYR A 18 -4.23 -0.59 8.44
N GLU A 19 -5.06 -0.25 7.46
CA GLU A 19 -6.14 -1.09 6.94
C GLU A 19 -5.77 -1.60 5.55
N VAL A 20 -5.92 -2.89 5.31
CA VAL A 20 -5.74 -3.49 3.98
C VAL A 20 -7.02 -3.27 3.18
N ILE A 21 -7.00 -2.27 2.30
CA ILE A 21 -8.15 -1.83 1.50
C ILE A 21 -8.21 -2.50 0.12
N LYS A 22 -7.15 -3.23 -0.25
CA LYS A 22 -7.08 -4.06 -1.45
C LYS A 22 -6.11 -5.21 -1.19
N ASN A 23 -6.56 -6.44 -1.45
CA ASN A 23 -5.71 -7.63 -1.40
C ASN A 23 -5.90 -8.45 -2.69
N PHE A 24 -5.02 -8.26 -3.67
CA PHE A 24 -5.10 -8.95 -4.96
C PHE A 24 -4.25 -10.21 -4.95
N ARG A 25 -4.87 -11.35 -5.30
CA ARG A 25 -4.24 -12.70 -5.30
C ARG A 25 -3.61 -13.06 -3.95
N ASP A 26 -4.28 -12.70 -2.85
CA ASP A 26 -3.83 -12.98 -1.49
C ASP A 26 -2.39 -12.50 -1.21
N GLY A 27 -1.99 -11.38 -1.82
CA GLY A 27 -0.62 -10.87 -1.73
C GLY A 27 -0.26 -10.33 -0.35
N PHE A 28 -1.23 -10.01 0.52
CA PHE A 28 -0.92 -9.51 1.85
C PHE A 28 -0.47 -10.63 2.80
N SER A 29 0.73 -10.48 3.34
CA SER A 29 1.25 -11.27 4.45
C SER A 29 1.74 -10.31 5.53
N GLU A 30 1.14 -10.35 6.72
CA GLU A 30 1.51 -9.47 7.83
C GLU A 30 2.99 -9.62 8.22
N GLU A 31 3.51 -10.84 8.25
CA GLU A 31 4.91 -11.14 8.59
C GLU A 31 5.87 -10.49 7.59
N ALA A 32 5.75 -10.83 6.30
CA ALA A 32 6.54 -10.23 5.23
C ALA A 32 6.44 -8.69 5.18
N PHE A 33 5.25 -8.13 5.39
CA PHE A 33 5.06 -6.68 5.47
C PHE A 33 5.89 -6.07 6.61
N LYS A 34 5.79 -6.63 7.83
CA LYS A 34 6.53 -6.13 8.99
C LYS A 34 8.04 -6.27 8.80
N GLU A 35 8.50 -7.35 8.18
CA GLU A 35 9.92 -7.58 7.91
C GLU A 35 10.50 -6.56 6.92
N ARG A 36 9.75 -6.21 5.86
CA ARG A 36 10.18 -5.22 4.87
C ARG A 36 9.89 -3.77 5.26
N TYR A 37 9.15 -3.54 6.33
CA TYR A 37 8.72 -2.22 6.75
C TYR A 37 9.91 -1.33 7.12
N ALA A 38 9.89 -0.08 6.65
CA ALA A 38 10.87 0.92 7.02
C ALA A 38 10.14 2.17 7.56
N GLU A 39 10.66 2.77 8.62
CA GLU A 39 10.05 3.94 9.28
C GLU A 39 9.81 5.13 8.35
N ILE A 40 10.63 5.27 7.29
CA ILE A 40 10.45 6.28 6.25
C ILE A 40 9.07 6.19 5.58
N LEU A 41 8.41 5.02 5.64
CA LEU A 41 7.06 4.81 5.11
C LEU A 41 5.98 5.51 5.95
N ASN A 42 6.25 5.84 7.23
CA ASN A 42 5.31 6.50 8.14
C ASN A 42 4.79 7.85 7.59
N LYS A 43 5.53 8.50 6.69
CA LYS A 43 5.16 9.80 6.13
C LYS A 43 4.02 9.74 5.12
N TYR A 44 3.80 8.58 4.50
CA TYR A 44 2.83 8.37 3.43
C TYR A 44 1.43 8.02 3.98
N ASP A 45 0.40 8.29 3.18
CA ASP A 45 -0.99 7.96 3.53
C ASP A 45 -1.34 6.52 3.16
N TYR A 46 -0.66 5.96 2.16
CA TYR A 46 -0.84 4.61 1.66
C TYR A 46 0.52 3.92 1.52
N ILE A 47 0.51 2.60 1.72
CA ILE A 47 1.64 1.73 1.39
C ILE A 47 1.15 0.66 0.45
N VAL A 48 1.86 0.48 -0.64
CA VAL A 48 1.60 -0.56 -1.62
C VAL A 48 2.69 -1.60 -1.48
N GLY A 49 2.26 -2.85 -1.33
CA GLY A 49 3.13 -4.00 -1.40
C GLY A 49 2.89 -4.73 -2.70
N ASP A 50 3.94 -5.00 -3.45
CA ASP A 50 3.88 -5.81 -4.67
C ASP A 50 5.01 -6.84 -4.69
N TRP A 51 4.72 -7.98 -5.32
CA TRP A 51 5.64 -9.12 -5.36
C TRP A 51 6.32 -9.21 -6.73
N GLY A 52 7.60 -8.82 -6.77
CA GLY A 52 8.45 -8.99 -7.95
C GLY A 52 9.51 -10.06 -7.70
N TYR A 53 9.59 -11.10 -8.54
CA TYR A 53 10.54 -12.21 -8.38
C TYR A 53 10.54 -12.80 -6.95
N GLU A 54 9.34 -13.02 -6.39
CA GLU A 54 9.12 -13.53 -5.02
C GLU A 54 9.65 -12.60 -3.90
N GLN A 55 10.05 -11.38 -4.23
CA GLN A 55 10.47 -10.39 -3.24
C GLN A 55 9.40 -9.32 -3.08
N LEU A 56 8.99 -9.12 -1.82
CA LEU A 56 8.09 -8.04 -1.47
C LEU A 56 8.80 -6.69 -1.55
N ARG A 57 8.23 -5.78 -2.33
CA ARG A 57 8.63 -4.37 -2.40
C ARG A 57 7.55 -3.54 -1.73
N LEU A 58 7.97 -2.58 -0.90
CA LEU A 58 7.05 -1.61 -0.29
C LEU A 58 7.31 -0.23 -0.88
N ARG A 59 6.24 0.40 -1.37
CA ARG A 59 6.27 1.76 -1.93
C ARG A 59 5.22 2.61 -1.22
N GLY A 60 5.62 3.82 -0.84
CA GLY A 60 4.72 4.78 -0.20
C GLY A 60 4.04 5.69 -1.22
N PHE A 61 2.76 5.95 -1.00
CA PHE A 61 1.93 6.88 -1.78
C PHE A 61 1.18 7.84 -0.84
N PHE A 62 1.02 9.06 -1.29
CA PHE A 62 0.20 10.07 -0.64
C PHE A 62 -1.22 10.05 -1.20
N ASP A 63 -2.15 10.52 -0.38
CA ASP A 63 -3.47 10.87 -0.87
C ASP A 63 -3.36 11.99 -1.92
N ASP A 64 -4.24 11.97 -2.91
CA ASP A 64 -4.22 12.94 -4.01
C ASP A 64 -4.35 14.38 -3.53
N SER A 65 -5.02 14.59 -2.39
CA SER A 65 -5.19 15.91 -1.77
C SER A 65 -4.01 16.32 -0.87
N ASN A 66 -3.02 15.46 -0.66
CA ASN A 66 -1.89 15.76 0.22
C ASN A 66 -0.91 16.73 -0.46
N GLN A 67 -0.59 17.82 0.21
CA GLN A 67 0.31 18.85 -0.33
C GLN A 67 1.75 18.35 -0.57
N ARG A 68 2.15 17.24 0.06
CA ARG A 68 3.46 16.60 -0.15
C ARG A 68 3.48 15.65 -1.35
N ALA A 69 2.33 15.41 -1.99
CA ALA A 69 2.22 14.49 -3.12
C ALA A 69 2.81 15.09 -4.39
N THR A 70 3.84 14.44 -4.93
CA THR A 70 4.28 14.61 -6.32
C THR A 70 3.46 13.69 -7.23
N TYR A 71 3.49 13.91 -8.54
CA TYR A 71 2.75 13.09 -9.50
C TYR A 71 3.01 11.57 -9.30
N ASP A 72 4.28 11.16 -9.22
CA ASP A 72 4.69 9.75 -9.07
C ASP A 72 4.42 9.14 -7.68
N THR A 73 3.92 9.95 -6.73
CA THR A 73 3.63 9.51 -5.37
C THR A 73 2.17 9.67 -5.01
N LYS A 74 1.28 10.03 -5.94
CA LYS A 74 -0.16 10.07 -5.72
C LYS A 74 -0.79 8.69 -5.81
N ILE A 75 -1.74 8.40 -4.94
CA ILE A 75 -2.44 7.10 -4.97
C ILE A 75 -3.21 6.88 -6.29
N SER A 76 -3.63 7.96 -6.97
CA SER A 76 -4.24 7.85 -8.31
C SER A 76 -3.32 7.29 -9.38
N THR A 77 -1.99 7.40 -9.23
CA THR A 77 -1.01 6.85 -10.19
C THR A 77 -0.61 5.40 -9.87
N LEU A 78 -1.30 4.76 -8.92
CA LEU A 78 -1.02 3.39 -8.52
C LEU A 78 -1.19 2.40 -9.69
N THR A 79 -2.18 2.60 -10.55
CA THR A 79 -2.44 1.66 -11.65
C THR A 79 -1.27 1.64 -12.63
N GLU A 80 -0.73 2.81 -12.96
CA GLU A 80 0.45 3.02 -13.79
C GLU A 80 1.68 2.40 -13.13
N TYR A 81 1.89 2.66 -11.83
CA TYR A 81 2.97 2.03 -11.07
C TYR A 81 2.92 0.50 -11.14
N LEU A 82 1.74 -0.09 -10.90
CA LEU A 82 1.61 -1.54 -10.97
C LEU A 82 1.85 -2.05 -12.40
N TYR A 83 1.35 -1.36 -13.43
CA TYR A 83 1.57 -1.76 -14.81
C TYR A 83 3.05 -1.72 -15.22
N GLU A 84 3.80 -0.71 -14.77
CA GLU A 84 5.21 -0.54 -15.09
C GLU A 84 6.13 -1.48 -14.30
N TYR A 85 5.83 -1.72 -13.03
CA TYR A 85 6.75 -2.40 -12.12
C TYR A 85 6.28 -3.79 -11.67
N CYS A 86 4.98 -4.03 -11.56
CA CYS A 86 4.39 -5.32 -11.17
C CYS A 86 4.00 -6.07 -12.45
N ASN A 87 4.82 -7.06 -12.83
CA ASN A 87 4.56 -7.93 -13.97
C ASN A 87 3.09 -8.37 -14.03
N PHE A 88 2.56 -8.61 -15.24
CA PHE A 88 1.13 -8.87 -15.42
C PHE A 88 0.59 -9.95 -14.46
N GLY A 89 -0.37 -9.56 -13.61
CA GLY A 89 -0.96 -10.44 -12.61
C GLY A 89 -0.11 -10.66 -11.33
N CYS A 90 0.92 -9.87 -11.05
CA CYS A 90 1.64 -10.02 -9.79
C CYS A 90 0.72 -9.73 -8.59
N ALA A 91 0.90 -10.52 -7.53
CA ALA A 91 0.17 -10.33 -6.28
C ALA A 91 0.57 -8.99 -5.67
N HIS A 92 -0.41 -8.25 -5.17
CA HIS A 92 -0.16 -6.95 -4.56
C HIS A 92 -1.29 -6.60 -3.58
N PHE A 93 -0.97 -5.68 -2.68
CA PHE A 93 -1.91 -5.20 -1.69
C PHE A 93 -1.72 -3.70 -1.47
N VAL A 94 -2.77 -3.06 -0.94
CA VAL A 94 -2.76 -1.64 -0.61
C VAL A 94 -3.20 -1.47 0.83
N LEU A 95 -2.33 -0.86 1.63
CA LEU A 95 -2.60 -0.43 2.99
C LEU A 95 -2.93 1.05 2.97
N ARG A 96 -4.01 1.43 3.66
CA ARG A 96 -4.32 2.81 4.01
C ARG A 96 -3.96 3.06 5.46
N LYS A 97 -3.23 4.13 5.73
CA LYS A 97 -2.92 4.58 7.09
C LYS A 97 -4.19 5.06 7.77
N VAL A 98 -4.48 4.53 8.96
CA VAL A 98 -5.58 5.02 9.79
C VAL A 98 -5.16 6.35 10.41
N LYS A 99 -5.86 7.42 10.04
CA LYS A 99 -5.69 8.74 10.66
C LYS A 99 -6.50 8.74 11.96
N LYS A 100 -5.84 9.04 13.07
CA LYS A 100 -6.52 9.33 14.35
C LYS A 100 -6.96 10.79 14.38
#